data_AF-A0A496VI27-F1
#
_entry.id   AF-A0A496VI27-F1
#
_cell.length_a   1.000
_cell.length_b   1.000
_cell.length_c   1.000
_cell.angle_alpha   90.00
_cell.angle_beta   90.00
_cell.angle_gamma   90.00
#
_symmetry.space_group_name_H-M   'P 1'
#
loop_
_entity.id
_entity.type
_entity.pdbx_description
1 polymer ?
#
loop_
_entity_poly.entity_id
_entity_poly.type
_entity_poly.pdbx_seq_one_letter_code
_entity_poly.pdbx_strand_id
1 'polypeptide(L)'
;MAIFRCNKCGYLREVPNQHTGKKVKCPVCKQIMPIYGTLAFVKKLLDKYFSVRTELSRLQKSLPATEISNEADGANQNADDMDIFNTTAMTEKQQYQPILDWFKSQNIQLNIDKKAVVTTGFFDEVAVKLGDNYDLLKVVSDKIKYIQNKRYTNVTLNLSDYSEEEAVLIKEFCKELYEYAFVARYSVNRKQNKIHLTLQTAQPIVKFFNGEWLEWFAFMKLLAFCHERKISFSGLRSFQIHFPNKNNNELDAFFLINGIPVFVECKSGEFRHFIDKYVKLRKRLKMEKKHFFMLVLGLSDEQIQGLTRMFDITFVNEKTLIQQVSALLK
;
A
#
# COMPACT_ATOMS: atom_id res chain seq x y z
N MET A 1 26.19 7.37 14.68
CA MET A 1 25.82 6.72 15.95
C MET A 1 26.32 5.28 15.93
N ALA A 2 26.49 4.69 17.11
CA ALA A 2 26.96 3.31 17.28
C ALA A 2 25.95 2.53 18.13
N ILE A 3 26.01 1.20 18.04
CA ILE A 3 25.05 0.32 18.68
C ILE A 3 25.76 -0.74 19.51
N PHE A 4 25.27 -0.93 20.73
CA PHE A 4 25.59 -2.06 21.56
C PHE A 4 24.46 -3.07 21.47
N ARG A 5 24.75 -4.31 21.04
CA ARG A 5 23.82 -5.43 21.04
C ARG A 5 24.45 -6.62 21.73
N CYS A 6 23.86 -7.09 22.83
CA CYS A 6 24.29 -8.30 23.50
C CYS A 6 23.78 -9.53 22.77
N ASN A 7 24.67 -10.44 22.37
CA ASN A 7 24.29 -11.67 21.67
C ASN A 7 23.70 -12.76 22.57
N LYS A 8 23.89 -12.69 23.90
CA LYS A 8 23.34 -13.67 24.85
C LYS A 8 21.96 -13.32 25.37
N CYS A 9 21.70 -12.06 25.72
CA CYS A 9 20.41 -11.66 26.31
C CYS A 9 19.62 -10.67 25.44
N GLY A 10 20.11 -10.33 24.25
CA GLY A 10 19.39 -9.44 23.31
C GLY A 10 19.39 -7.96 23.68
N TYR A 11 19.94 -7.55 24.83
CA TYR A 11 19.96 -6.15 25.25
C TYR A 11 20.57 -5.24 24.17
N LEU A 12 19.83 -4.19 23.81
CA LEU A 12 20.14 -3.28 22.72
C LEU A 12 20.15 -1.85 23.24
N ARG A 13 21.17 -1.07 22.86
CA ARG A 13 21.26 0.34 23.20
C ARG A 13 22.06 1.12 22.17
N GLU A 14 21.63 2.34 21.90
CA GLU A 14 22.42 3.31 21.16
C GLU A 14 23.51 3.94 22.04
N VAL A 15 24.71 4.09 21.47
CA VAL A 15 25.88 4.66 22.14
C VAL A 15 26.60 5.66 21.23
N PRO A 16 27.32 6.64 21.80
CA PRO A 16 28.09 7.60 21.02
C PRO A 16 29.15 6.92 20.13
N ASN A 17 29.38 7.48 18.93
CA ASN A 17 30.29 6.96 17.91
C ASN A 17 31.72 6.69 18.43
N GLN A 18 32.20 7.49 19.37
CA GLN A 18 33.53 7.38 19.99
C GLN A 18 33.78 6.03 20.70
N HIS A 19 32.73 5.26 20.93
CA HIS A 19 32.81 3.93 21.54
C HIS A 19 32.82 2.78 20.52
N THR A 20 32.73 3.07 19.22
CA THR A 20 32.82 2.06 18.15
C THR A 20 34.11 1.24 18.30
N GLY A 21 34.00 -0.08 18.21
CA GLY A 21 35.12 -1.01 18.36
C GLY A 21 35.51 -1.32 19.81
N LYS A 22 35.03 -0.56 20.80
CA LYS A 22 35.29 -0.85 22.22
C LYS A 22 34.45 -2.03 22.69
N LYS A 23 35.01 -2.83 23.62
CA LYS A 23 34.32 -3.93 24.29
C LYS A 23 33.83 -3.46 25.66
N VAL A 24 32.55 -3.65 25.95
CA VAL A 24 31.90 -3.24 27.21
C VAL A 24 31.06 -4.37 27.78
N LYS A 25 30.89 -4.39 29.10
CA LYS A 25 30.01 -5.37 29.77
C LYS A 25 28.55 -5.00 29.53
N CYS A 26 27.75 -5.99 29.14
CA CYS A 26 26.30 -5.86 29.05
C CYS A 26 25.74 -5.46 30.44
N PRO A 27 24.89 -4.44 30.55
CA PRO A 27 24.34 -4.03 31.84
C PRO A 27 23.45 -5.12 32.47
N VAL A 28 22.80 -5.94 31.64
CA VAL A 28 21.89 -7.02 32.04
C VAL A 28 22.65 -8.29 32.42
N CYS A 29 23.29 -8.96 31.47
CA CYS A 29 23.91 -10.28 31.69
C CYS A 29 25.42 -10.26 31.97
N LYS A 30 26.01 -9.06 32.09
CA LYS A 30 27.45 -8.80 32.35
C LYS A 30 28.44 -9.33 31.31
N GLN A 31 27.97 -9.97 30.24
CA GLN A 31 28.85 -10.45 29.18
C GLN A 31 29.50 -9.30 28.40
N ILE A 32 30.80 -9.44 28.13
CA ILE A 32 31.59 -8.45 27.40
C ILE A 32 31.29 -8.57 25.91
N MET A 33 30.83 -7.49 25.29
CA MET A 33 30.50 -7.43 23.87
C MET A 33 31.07 -6.16 23.22
N PRO A 34 31.47 -6.23 21.94
CA PRO A 34 31.91 -5.06 21.19
C PRO A 34 30.74 -4.14 20.81
N ILE A 35 31.05 -2.87 20.64
CA ILE A 35 30.15 -1.85 20.10
C ILE A 35 30.42 -1.70 18.60
N TYR A 36 29.37 -1.66 17.79
CA TYR A 36 29.47 -1.57 16.34
C TYR A 36 29.00 -0.22 15.83
N GLY A 37 29.57 0.24 14.71
CA GLY A 37 29.01 1.39 14.00
C GLY A 37 27.64 1.02 13.43
N THR A 38 26.63 1.87 13.61
CA THR A 38 25.23 1.53 13.26
C THR A 38 25.09 1.12 11.80
N LEU A 39 25.67 1.87 10.86
CA LEU A 39 25.56 1.55 9.42
C LEU A 39 26.22 0.22 9.06
N ALA A 40 27.40 -0.07 9.61
CA ALA A 40 28.09 -1.33 9.36
C ALA A 40 27.33 -2.53 9.95
N PHE A 41 26.75 -2.34 11.14
CA PHE A 41 25.94 -3.36 11.80
C PHE A 41 24.64 -3.65 11.03
N VAL A 42 23.91 -2.60 10.62
CA VAL A 42 22.67 -2.73 9.84
C VAL A 42 22.95 -3.37 8.49
N LYS A 43 24.01 -2.98 7.78
CA LYS A 43 24.40 -3.61 6.51
C LYS A 43 24.60 -5.12 6.66
N LYS A 44 25.33 -5.55 7.71
CA LYS A 44 25.53 -6.99 7.99
C LYS A 44 24.25 -7.70 8.40
N LEU A 45 23.34 -7.02 9.07
CA LEU A 45 22.04 -7.58 9.46
C LEU A 45 21.15 -7.79 8.22
N LEU A 46 21.16 -6.84 7.29
CA LEU A 46 20.49 -6.97 5.99
C LEU A 46 21.08 -8.11 5.16
N ASP A 47 22.42 -8.20 5.06
CA ASP A 47 23.10 -9.31 4.36
C ASP A 47 22.64 -10.67 4.91
N LYS A 48 22.60 -10.81 6.26
CA LYS A 48 22.15 -12.04 6.94
C LYS A 48 20.66 -12.30 6.73
N TYR A 49 19.83 -11.26 6.77
CA TYR A 49 18.40 -11.39 6.52
C TYR A 49 18.13 -11.94 5.11
N PHE A 50 18.80 -11.40 4.09
CA PHE A 50 18.66 -11.87 2.71
C PHE A 50 19.19 -13.29 2.51
N SER A 51 20.28 -13.67 3.19
CA SER A 51 20.80 -15.04 3.10
C SER A 51 19.83 -16.05 3.71
N VAL A 52 19.29 -15.76 4.90
CA VAL A 52 18.31 -16.63 5.57
C VAL A 52 17.03 -16.72 4.75
N ARG A 53 16.54 -15.62 4.18
CA ARG A 53 15.35 -15.63 3.30
C ARG A 53 15.55 -16.51 2.07
N THR A 54 16.73 -16.45 1.47
CA THR A 54 17.08 -17.27 0.29
C THR A 54 17.14 -18.76 0.65
N GLU A 55 17.73 -19.08 1.80
CA GLU A 55 17.84 -20.45 2.29
C GLU A 55 16.49 -21.03 2.71
N LEU A 56 15.64 -20.23 3.37
CA LEU A 56 14.27 -20.60 3.73
C LEU A 56 13.44 -20.90 2.48
N SER A 57 13.52 -20.05 1.45
CA SER A 57 12.86 -20.30 0.16
C SER A 57 13.37 -21.59 -0.53
N ARG A 58 14.68 -21.88 -0.41
CA ARG A 58 15.26 -23.13 -0.93
C ARG A 58 14.75 -24.35 -0.17
N LEU A 59 14.68 -24.27 1.15
CA LEU A 59 14.21 -25.36 2.01
C LEU A 59 12.72 -25.66 1.80
N GLN A 60 11.90 -24.62 1.67
CA GLN A 60 10.48 -24.74 1.32
C GLN A 60 10.27 -25.47 -0.01
N LYS A 61 11.14 -25.23 -1.01
CA LYS A 61 11.10 -25.94 -2.30
C LYS A 61 11.63 -27.37 -2.24
N SER A 62 12.33 -27.75 -1.16
CA SER A 62 12.92 -29.08 -1.00
C SER A 62 12.10 -30.02 -0.10
N LEU A 63 11.00 -29.54 0.48
CA LEU A 63 10.03 -30.39 1.17
C LEU A 63 9.28 -31.25 0.15
N PRO A 64 9.20 -32.58 0.32
CA PRO A 64 8.43 -33.43 -0.58
C PRO A 64 6.95 -33.05 -0.50
N ALA A 65 6.32 -32.87 -1.65
CA ALA A 65 4.87 -32.82 -1.76
C ALA A 65 4.32 -34.18 -1.33
N THR A 66 3.73 -34.26 -0.14
CA THR A 66 2.96 -35.44 0.26
C THR A 66 1.74 -35.53 -0.66
N GLU A 67 1.74 -36.53 -1.53
CA GLU A 67 0.63 -36.88 -2.39
C GLU A 67 -0.61 -37.18 -1.54
N ILE A 68 -1.62 -36.32 -1.63
CA ILE A 68 -3.01 -36.73 -1.49
C ILE A 68 -3.75 -36.17 -2.71
N SER A 69 -3.99 -37.07 -3.65
CA SER A 69 -4.99 -36.94 -4.70
C SER A 69 -6.38 -36.70 -4.09
N ASN A 70 -7.02 -35.59 -4.43
CA ASN A 70 -8.30 -35.58 -5.15
C ASN A 70 -8.74 -34.15 -5.47
N GLU A 71 -9.52 -34.07 -6.53
CA GLU A 71 -9.86 -32.92 -7.36
C GLU A 71 -10.57 -31.77 -6.62
N ALA A 72 -10.46 -30.58 -7.23
CA ALA A 72 -11.06 -29.29 -6.87
C ALA A 72 -10.41 -28.53 -5.70
N ASP A 73 -9.42 -27.69 -6.01
CA ASP A 73 -9.28 -26.30 -5.51
C ASP A 73 -7.91 -25.71 -5.92
N GLY A 74 -7.85 -25.15 -7.12
CA GLY A 74 -6.68 -24.44 -7.63
C GLY A 74 -6.52 -23.01 -7.11
N ALA A 75 -6.93 -22.73 -5.87
CA ALA A 75 -6.90 -21.38 -5.30
C ALA A 75 -6.40 -21.29 -3.84
N ASN A 76 -5.95 -22.39 -3.23
CA ASN A 76 -5.65 -22.41 -1.80
C ASN A 76 -4.37 -23.17 -1.46
N GLN A 77 -3.21 -22.47 -1.52
CA GLN A 77 -2.06 -22.75 -0.63
C GLN A 77 -1.24 -21.50 -0.25
N ASN A 78 -1.65 -20.28 -0.63
CA ASN A 78 -0.76 -19.11 -0.57
C ASN A 78 -1.19 -17.99 0.39
N ALA A 79 -2.32 -18.12 1.10
CA ALA A 79 -2.82 -17.04 1.95
C ALA A 79 -2.27 -17.06 3.39
N ASP A 80 -1.82 -18.20 3.91
CA ASP A 80 -1.51 -18.34 5.35
C ASP A 80 -0.04 -18.06 5.72
N ASP A 81 0.86 -17.92 4.73
CA ASP A 81 2.32 -17.72 4.95
C ASP A 81 2.94 -16.62 4.03
N MET A 82 2.10 -15.81 3.37
CA MET A 82 2.57 -14.76 2.44
C MET A 82 2.57 -13.38 3.11
N ASP A 83 3.75 -12.76 3.21
CA ASP A 83 3.89 -11.35 3.61
C ASP A 83 3.29 -10.42 2.54
N ILE A 84 1.99 -10.16 2.60
CA ILE A 84 1.26 -9.33 1.63
C ILE A 84 1.76 -7.87 1.58
N PHE A 85 2.43 -7.39 2.64
CA PHE A 85 2.93 -6.02 2.76
C PHE A 85 4.35 -5.85 2.21
N ASN A 86 5.04 -6.94 1.84
CA ASN A 86 6.37 -6.82 1.25
C ASN A 86 6.72 -8.03 0.37
N THR A 87 5.95 -8.21 -0.71
CA THR A 87 6.10 -9.38 -1.56
C THR A 87 6.06 -9.08 -3.06
N THR A 88 6.85 -9.86 -3.79
CA THR A 88 6.75 -10.00 -5.24
C THR A 88 5.83 -11.15 -5.65
N ALA A 89 5.31 -11.94 -4.70
CA ALA A 89 4.50 -13.12 -4.99
C ALA A 89 3.24 -12.75 -5.81
N MET A 90 2.65 -11.58 -5.58
CA MET A 90 1.52 -11.06 -6.38
C MET A 90 1.86 -10.82 -7.86
N THR A 91 3.13 -10.83 -8.24
CA THR A 91 3.57 -10.71 -9.64
C THR A 91 3.61 -12.06 -10.39
N GLU A 92 3.52 -13.17 -9.65
CA GLU A 92 3.46 -14.51 -10.22
C GLU A 92 2.12 -14.71 -10.94
N LYS A 93 2.19 -15.18 -12.18
CA LYS A 93 1.00 -15.29 -13.05
C LYS A 93 -0.10 -16.14 -12.42
N GLN A 94 0.28 -17.15 -11.64
CA GLN A 94 -0.62 -18.02 -10.91
C GLN A 94 -1.55 -17.25 -9.96
N GLN A 95 -1.07 -16.17 -9.32
CA GLN A 95 -1.86 -15.42 -8.33
C GLN A 95 -3.00 -14.61 -8.96
N TYR A 96 -2.87 -14.20 -10.23
CA TYR A 96 -3.90 -13.44 -10.96
C TYR A 96 -4.46 -14.19 -12.17
N GLN A 97 -4.16 -15.48 -12.32
CA GLN A 97 -4.71 -16.32 -13.39
C GLN A 97 -6.25 -16.36 -13.36
N PRO A 98 -6.93 -16.47 -12.20
CA PRO A 98 -8.40 -16.39 -12.14
C PRO A 98 -8.96 -15.11 -12.74
N ILE A 99 -8.27 -13.96 -12.58
CA ILE A 99 -8.69 -12.68 -13.16
C ILE A 99 -8.55 -12.70 -14.68
N LEU A 100 -7.44 -13.25 -15.19
CA LEU A 100 -7.25 -13.43 -16.64
C LEU A 100 -8.39 -14.26 -17.24
N ASP A 101 -8.76 -15.35 -16.58
CA ASP A 101 -9.82 -16.24 -17.05
C ASP A 101 -11.20 -15.57 -17.00
N TRP A 102 -11.49 -14.81 -15.95
CA TRP A 102 -12.72 -14.05 -15.81
C TRP A 102 -12.91 -13.04 -16.95
N PHE A 103 -11.91 -12.20 -17.24
CA PHE A 103 -12.00 -11.24 -18.34
C PHE A 103 -11.98 -11.92 -19.72
N LYS A 104 -11.23 -13.02 -19.87
CA LYS A 104 -11.23 -13.81 -21.10
C LYS A 104 -12.61 -14.38 -21.41
N SER A 105 -13.35 -14.84 -20.39
CA SER A 105 -14.74 -15.31 -20.56
C SER A 105 -15.69 -14.22 -21.11
N GLN A 106 -15.32 -12.96 -20.94
CA GLN A 106 -16.04 -11.80 -21.49
C GLN A 106 -15.47 -11.27 -22.82
N ASN A 107 -14.52 -11.98 -23.43
CA ASN A 107 -13.77 -11.55 -24.62
C ASN A 107 -12.98 -10.24 -24.40
N ILE A 108 -12.43 -10.04 -23.20
CA ILE A 108 -11.63 -8.87 -22.85
C ILE A 108 -10.18 -9.31 -22.62
N GLN A 109 -9.23 -8.61 -23.25
CA GLN A 109 -7.81 -8.85 -23.06
C GLN A 109 -7.24 -7.90 -22.01
N LEU A 110 -6.28 -8.36 -21.20
CA LEU A 110 -5.60 -7.53 -20.23
C LEU A 110 -4.17 -7.25 -20.68
N ASN A 111 -3.71 -6.03 -20.40
CA ASN A 111 -2.30 -5.67 -20.39
C ASN A 111 -1.92 -5.29 -18.96
N ILE A 112 -1.11 -6.15 -18.33
CA ILE A 112 -0.74 -6.07 -16.91
C ILE A 112 0.70 -5.56 -16.82
N ASP A 113 0.87 -4.39 -16.19
CA ASP A 113 2.18 -3.99 -15.71
C ASP A 113 2.47 -4.72 -14.40
N LYS A 114 3.37 -5.71 -14.43
CA LYS A 114 3.75 -6.47 -13.24
C LYS A 114 4.27 -5.58 -12.11
N LYS A 115 4.82 -4.40 -12.42
CA LYS A 115 5.32 -3.46 -11.41
C LYS A 115 4.21 -2.80 -10.60
N ALA A 116 2.99 -2.71 -11.15
CA ALA A 116 1.85 -2.10 -10.47
C ALA A 116 1.34 -2.94 -9.29
N VAL A 117 1.58 -4.25 -9.33
CA VAL A 117 1.14 -5.24 -8.32
C VAL A 117 2.24 -5.59 -7.31
N VAL A 118 3.46 -5.06 -7.50
CA VAL A 118 4.55 -5.23 -6.55
C VAL A 118 4.23 -4.42 -5.29
N THR A 119 4.06 -5.08 -4.15
CA THR A 119 3.91 -4.38 -2.85
C THR A 119 5.24 -4.16 -2.14
N THR A 120 6.38 -4.48 -2.79
CA THR A 120 7.69 -4.13 -2.22
C THR A 120 7.95 -2.64 -2.40
N GLY A 121 8.12 -1.90 -1.31
CA GLY A 121 8.44 -0.49 -1.37
C GLY A 121 8.04 0.24 -0.10
N PHE A 122 7.74 1.53 -0.25
CA PHE A 122 7.18 2.37 0.82
C PHE A 122 5.86 3.04 0.39
N PHE A 123 5.32 2.67 -0.78
CA PHE A 123 4.14 3.33 -1.37
C PHE A 123 2.86 2.89 -0.68
N ASP A 124 2.78 1.62 -0.33
CA ASP A 124 1.70 1.00 0.41
C ASP A 124 1.62 1.50 1.85
N GLU A 125 2.72 1.61 2.61
CA GLU A 125 2.68 2.14 3.97
C GLU A 125 2.27 3.61 3.99
N VAL A 126 2.79 4.42 3.06
CA VAL A 126 2.41 5.83 2.94
C VAL A 126 0.94 5.96 2.53
N ALA A 127 0.46 5.14 1.60
CA ALA A 127 -0.93 5.17 1.15
C ALA A 127 -1.90 4.75 2.26
N VAL A 128 -1.59 3.67 2.99
CA VAL A 128 -2.40 3.19 4.12
C VAL A 128 -2.44 4.24 5.22
N LYS A 129 -1.29 4.79 5.63
CA LYS A 129 -1.25 5.81 6.68
C LYS A 129 -1.99 7.08 6.28
N LEU A 130 -1.83 7.53 5.04
CA LEU A 130 -2.54 8.69 4.51
C LEU A 130 -4.06 8.45 4.47
N GLY A 131 -4.51 7.30 3.98
CA GLY A 131 -5.93 6.99 3.88
C GLY A 131 -6.61 6.79 5.25
N ASP A 132 -5.93 6.11 6.19
CA ASP A 132 -6.46 5.86 7.54
C ASP A 132 -6.59 7.12 8.37
N ASN A 133 -5.79 8.14 8.07
CA ASN A 133 -5.78 9.42 8.77
C ASN A 133 -6.11 10.58 7.84
N TYR A 134 -6.90 10.33 6.80
CA TYR A 134 -7.09 11.28 5.68
C TYR A 134 -7.61 12.64 6.14
N ASP A 135 -8.58 12.67 7.05
CA ASP A 135 -9.17 13.91 7.57
C ASP A 135 -8.11 14.92 8.04
N LEU A 136 -7.06 14.41 8.70
CA LEU A 136 -5.93 15.21 9.18
C LEU A 136 -4.82 15.33 8.15
N LEU A 137 -4.33 14.20 7.63
CA LEU A 137 -3.11 14.15 6.82
C LEU A 137 -3.29 14.73 5.41
N LYS A 138 -4.52 14.99 4.96
CA LYS A 138 -4.77 15.68 3.69
C LYS A 138 -4.09 17.05 3.61
N VAL A 139 -3.87 17.75 4.73
CA VAL A 139 -3.13 19.02 4.72
C VAL A 139 -1.73 18.85 4.12
N VAL A 140 -1.09 17.70 4.37
CA VAL A 140 0.25 17.41 3.86
C VAL A 140 0.16 17.04 2.38
N SER A 141 -0.69 16.08 2.02
CA SER A 141 -0.79 15.58 0.64
C SER A 141 -1.30 16.66 -0.33
N ASP A 142 -2.31 17.44 0.05
CA ASP A 142 -2.84 18.54 -0.77
C ASP A 142 -1.80 19.65 -0.97
N LYS A 143 -1.04 19.97 0.07
CA LYS A 143 0.02 20.98 -0.03
C LYS A 143 1.16 20.51 -0.93
N ILE A 144 1.56 19.25 -0.83
CA ILE A 144 2.54 18.63 -1.72
C ILE A 144 2.03 18.69 -3.17
N LYS A 145 0.82 18.18 -3.42
CA LYS A 145 0.19 18.17 -4.75
C LYS A 145 0.11 19.57 -5.35
N TYR A 146 -0.34 20.55 -4.57
CA TYR A 146 -0.42 21.95 -5.00
C TYR A 146 0.95 22.50 -5.43
N ILE A 147 1.98 22.30 -4.60
CA ILE A 147 3.34 22.79 -4.87
C ILE A 147 3.96 22.07 -6.09
N GLN A 148 3.75 20.76 -6.23
CA GLN A 148 4.17 19.99 -7.42
C GLN A 148 3.52 20.52 -8.70
N ASN A 149 2.21 20.79 -8.67
CA ASN A 149 1.47 21.30 -9.84
C ASN A 149 1.94 22.71 -10.27
N LYS A 150 2.46 23.49 -9.33
CA LYS A 150 3.10 24.78 -9.60
C LYS A 150 4.57 24.65 -10.01
N ARG A 151 5.10 23.43 -10.13
CA ARG A 151 6.51 23.12 -10.45
C ARG A 151 7.50 23.71 -9.44
N TYR A 152 7.05 23.91 -8.20
CA TYR A 152 7.90 24.26 -7.08
C TYR A 152 8.25 23.00 -6.26
N THR A 153 9.24 23.12 -5.39
CA THR A 153 9.72 22.00 -4.57
C THR A 153 9.72 22.31 -3.08
N ASN A 154 9.50 23.55 -2.66
CA ASN A 154 9.51 23.91 -1.25
C ASN A 154 8.10 23.92 -0.69
N VAL A 155 7.84 23.06 0.29
CA VAL A 155 6.60 23.02 1.06
C VAL A 155 6.89 23.56 2.46
N THR A 156 6.00 24.41 2.94
CA THR A 156 5.98 24.84 4.35
C THR A 156 4.59 24.56 4.91
N LEU A 157 4.55 23.86 6.04
CA LEU A 157 3.34 23.56 6.80
C LEU A 157 3.40 24.32 8.12
N ASN A 158 2.31 25.01 8.48
CA ASN A 158 2.14 25.64 9.78
C ASN A 158 1.41 24.68 10.71
N LEU A 159 1.93 24.49 11.93
CA LEU A 159 1.34 23.62 12.94
C LEU A 159 0.60 24.39 14.03
N SER A 160 0.58 25.74 13.98
CA SER A 160 -0.06 26.55 15.02
C SER A 160 -1.57 26.34 15.15
N ASP A 161 -2.23 25.89 14.08
CA ASP A 161 -3.69 25.71 14.03
C ASP A 161 -4.13 24.28 14.44
N TYR A 162 -3.18 23.43 14.85
CA TYR A 162 -3.41 22.03 15.19
C TYR A 162 -3.18 21.79 16.68
N SER A 163 -3.92 20.81 17.23
CA SER A 163 -3.65 20.30 18.57
C SER A 163 -2.26 19.64 18.66
N GLU A 164 -1.79 19.41 19.89
CA GLU A 164 -0.48 18.77 20.09
C GLU A 164 -0.42 17.36 19.48
N GLU A 165 -1.49 16.57 19.64
CA GLU A 165 -1.61 15.22 19.08
C GLU A 165 -1.61 15.23 17.54
N GLU A 166 -2.40 16.11 16.94
CA GLU A 166 -2.44 16.29 15.48
C GLU A 166 -1.09 16.75 14.93
N ALA A 167 -0.44 17.69 15.60
CA ALA A 167 0.87 18.18 15.22
C ALA A 167 1.95 17.08 15.32
N VAL A 168 1.85 16.15 16.27
CA VAL A 168 2.71 14.97 16.35
C VAL A 168 2.50 14.07 15.15
N LEU A 169 1.24 13.72 14.85
CA LEU A 169 0.92 12.83 13.73
C LEU A 169 1.34 13.42 12.37
N ILE A 170 1.16 14.74 12.16
CA ILE A 170 1.63 15.44 10.96
C ILE A 170 3.17 15.39 10.86
N LYS A 171 3.90 15.64 11.96
CA LYS A 171 5.37 15.58 11.99
C LYS A 171 5.87 14.18 11.68
N GLU A 172 5.26 13.16 12.27
CA GLU A 172 5.62 11.75 12.03
C GLU A 172 5.40 11.37 10.57
N PHE A 173 4.25 11.72 10.00
CA PHE A 173 4.00 11.47 8.58
C PHE A 173 5.02 12.18 7.69
N CYS A 174 5.30 13.46 7.92
CA CYS A 174 6.32 14.19 7.16
C CYS A 174 7.73 13.58 7.30
N LYS A 175 8.06 13.05 8.47
CA LYS A 175 9.33 12.39 8.74
C LYS A 175 9.43 11.06 7.98
N GLU A 176 8.37 10.25 7.99
CA GLU A 176 8.32 9.00 7.22
C GLU A 176 8.44 9.26 5.71
N LEU A 177 7.77 10.30 5.19
CA LEU A 177 7.94 10.70 3.79
C LEU A 177 9.42 10.99 3.46
N TYR A 178 10.21 11.50 4.41
CA TYR A 178 11.64 11.70 4.22
C TYR A 178 12.44 10.40 4.33
N GLU A 179 12.17 9.58 5.34
CA GLU A 179 12.83 8.29 5.54
C GLU A 179 12.60 7.32 4.36
N TYR A 180 11.43 7.41 3.73
CA TYR A 180 11.02 6.64 2.56
C TYR A 180 11.34 7.31 1.23
N ALA A 181 12.08 8.44 1.25
CA ALA A 181 12.53 9.19 0.08
C ALA A 181 11.41 9.75 -0.83
N PHE A 182 10.20 9.92 -0.32
CA PHE A 182 9.12 10.69 -0.98
C PHE A 182 9.43 12.19 -1.02
N VAL A 183 10.19 12.68 -0.04
CA VAL A 183 10.73 14.05 -0.02
C VAL A 183 12.25 14.01 0.11
N ALA A 184 12.91 14.96 -0.53
CA ALA A 184 14.38 15.08 -0.55
C ALA A 184 14.94 15.65 0.76
N ARG A 185 14.16 16.50 1.47
CA ARG A 185 14.57 17.09 2.76
C ARG A 185 13.36 17.27 3.68
N TYR A 186 13.62 17.16 4.97
CA TYR A 186 12.68 17.42 6.05
C TYR A 186 13.39 18.22 7.16
N SER A 187 12.75 19.29 7.64
CA SER A 187 13.21 20.01 8.84
C SER A 187 12.04 20.59 9.62
N VAL A 188 12.23 20.72 10.94
CA VAL A 188 11.24 21.28 11.86
C VAL A 188 11.78 22.55 12.49
N ASN A 189 11.06 23.65 12.32
CA ASN A 189 11.31 24.88 13.03
C ASN A 189 10.43 24.92 14.29
N ARG A 190 11.02 24.53 15.43
CA ARG A 190 10.31 24.50 16.72
C ARG A 190 9.90 25.89 17.22
N LYS A 191 10.63 26.95 16.88
CA LYS A 191 10.31 28.32 17.32
C LYS A 191 9.10 28.88 16.58
N GLN A 192 8.93 28.50 15.32
CA GLN A 192 7.84 28.99 14.47
C GLN A 192 6.71 27.97 14.27
N ASN A 193 6.76 26.81 14.94
CA ASN A 193 5.83 25.69 14.74
C ASN A 193 5.61 25.34 13.27
N LYS A 194 6.70 25.23 12.50
CA LYS A 194 6.65 24.93 11.06
C LYS A 194 7.41 23.67 10.69
N ILE A 195 6.91 22.98 9.68
CA ILE A 195 7.64 21.91 8.97
C ILE A 195 8.02 22.45 7.59
N HIS A 196 9.27 22.22 7.19
CA HIS A 196 9.74 22.49 5.85
C HIS A 196 10.09 21.18 5.15
N LEU A 197 9.56 20.98 3.95
CA LEU A 197 9.90 19.86 3.08
C LEU A 197 10.48 20.38 1.77
N THR A 198 11.44 19.63 1.22
CA THR A 198 11.84 19.77 -0.18
C THR A 198 11.37 18.54 -0.93
N LEU A 199 10.54 18.72 -1.96
CA LEU A 199 9.92 17.63 -2.70
C LEU A 199 10.90 16.91 -3.64
N GLN A 200 10.67 15.61 -3.84
CA GLN A 200 11.29 14.83 -4.90
C GLN A 200 10.52 15.04 -6.22
N THR A 201 11.24 15.07 -7.35
CA THR A 201 10.64 15.22 -8.70
C THR A 201 10.54 13.92 -9.48
N ALA A 202 10.88 12.79 -8.86
CA ALA A 202 10.75 11.47 -9.47
C ALA A 202 9.29 11.21 -9.85
N GLN A 203 9.04 10.82 -11.10
CA GLN A 203 7.69 10.68 -11.65
C GLN A 203 6.76 9.77 -10.81
N PRO A 204 7.20 8.61 -10.28
CA PRO A 204 6.34 7.79 -9.43
C PRO A 204 5.81 8.52 -8.18
N ILE A 205 6.65 9.35 -7.54
CA ILE A 205 6.26 10.13 -6.35
C ILE A 205 5.30 11.27 -6.74
N VAL A 206 5.55 11.92 -7.87
CA VAL A 206 4.65 12.96 -8.39
C VAL A 206 3.27 12.38 -8.71
N LYS A 207 3.23 11.23 -9.38
CA LYS A 207 1.97 10.54 -9.70
C LYS A 207 1.23 10.05 -8.45
N PHE A 208 1.98 9.51 -7.49
CA PHE A 208 1.44 9.11 -6.19
C PHE A 208 0.65 10.23 -5.52
N PHE A 209 1.27 11.39 -5.29
CA PHE A 209 0.58 12.53 -4.67
C PHE A 209 -0.48 13.17 -5.59
N ASN A 210 -0.45 12.92 -6.89
CA ASN A 210 -1.49 13.39 -7.81
C ASN A 210 -2.75 12.54 -7.82
N GLY A 211 -2.75 11.34 -7.23
CA GLY A 211 -3.97 10.58 -6.99
C GLY A 211 -3.76 9.07 -6.89
N GLU A 212 -2.66 8.53 -7.44
CA GLU A 212 -2.41 7.07 -7.46
C GLU A 212 -2.31 6.48 -6.05
N TRP A 213 -2.00 7.30 -5.03
CA TRP A 213 -2.01 6.84 -3.63
C TRP A 213 -3.34 6.22 -3.20
N LEU A 214 -4.47 6.68 -3.75
CA LEU A 214 -5.79 6.15 -3.40
C LEU A 214 -6.01 4.75 -3.98
N GLU A 215 -5.43 4.47 -5.15
CA GLU A 215 -5.43 3.12 -5.74
C GLU A 215 -4.62 2.15 -4.89
N TRP A 216 -3.43 2.59 -4.44
CA TRP A 216 -2.61 1.85 -3.47
C TRP A 216 -3.39 1.57 -2.19
N PHE A 217 -4.03 2.59 -1.62
CA PHE A 217 -4.85 2.45 -0.43
C PHE A 217 -5.96 1.41 -0.61
N ALA A 218 -6.76 1.53 -1.67
CA ALA A 218 -7.86 0.62 -1.94
C ALA A 218 -7.39 -0.83 -2.09
N PHE A 219 -6.32 -1.03 -2.85
CA PHE A 219 -5.73 -2.35 -3.07
C PHE A 219 -5.20 -2.96 -1.76
N MET A 220 -4.45 -2.21 -0.97
CA MET A 220 -3.91 -2.69 0.31
C MET A 220 -5.00 -3.00 1.34
N LYS A 221 -6.07 -2.19 1.38
CA LYS A 221 -7.21 -2.48 2.25
C LYS A 221 -7.93 -3.77 1.88
N LEU A 222 -8.10 -4.04 0.59
CA LEU A 222 -8.70 -5.30 0.13
C LEU A 222 -7.78 -6.50 0.36
N LEU A 223 -6.48 -6.36 0.15
CA LEU A 223 -5.49 -7.39 0.48
C LEU A 223 -5.50 -7.75 1.96
N ALA A 224 -5.39 -6.75 2.83
CA ALA A 224 -5.41 -6.94 4.28
C ALA A 224 -6.72 -7.63 4.72
N PHE A 225 -7.86 -7.16 4.22
CA PHE A 225 -9.16 -7.76 4.51
C PHE A 225 -9.23 -9.26 4.13
N CYS A 226 -8.75 -9.64 2.94
CA CYS A 226 -8.79 -11.04 2.51
C CYS A 226 -7.82 -11.90 3.32
N HIS A 227 -6.61 -11.38 3.58
CA HIS A 227 -5.58 -12.06 4.35
C HIS A 227 -5.99 -12.29 5.80
N GLU A 228 -6.46 -11.25 6.51
CA GLU A 228 -6.93 -11.34 7.91
C GLU A 228 -8.07 -12.35 8.09
N ARG A 229 -8.91 -12.51 7.07
CA ARG A 229 -10.05 -13.43 7.08
C ARG A 229 -9.75 -14.79 6.45
N LYS A 230 -8.52 -15.02 5.97
CA LYS A 230 -8.09 -16.23 5.28
C LYS A 230 -9.02 -16.61 4.11
N ILE A 231 -9.48 -15.60 3.37
CA ILE A 231 -10.36 -15.76 2.21
C ILE A 231 -9.49 -15.94 0.96
N SER A 232 -9.86 -16.85 0.07
CA SER A 232 -9.15 -17.02 -1.19
C SER A 232 -9.41 -15.82 -2.11
N PHE A 233 -8.34 -15.27 -2.69
CA PHE A 233 -8.46 -14.12 -3.58
C PHE A 233 -7.42 -14.11 -4.70
N SER A 234 -7.76 -13.40 -5.76
CA SER A 234 -6.81 -12.86 -6.75
C SER A 234 -7.01 -11.35 -6.83
N GLY A 235 -5.93 -10.58 -6.94
CA GLY A 235 -5.98 -9.12 -7.02
C GLY A 235 -5.06 -8.56 -8.09
N LEU A 236 -5.53 -7.54 -8.81
CA LEU A 236 -4.73 -6.71 -9.71
C LEU A 236 -5.03 -5.23 -9.48
N ARG A 237 -4.04 -4.37 -9.75
CA ARG A 237 -4.11 -2.91 -9.67
C ARG A 237 -3.50 -2.28 -10.91
N SER A 238 -4.02 -1.12 -11.32
CA SER A 238 -3.52 -0.26 -12.41
C SER A 238 -3.17 -1.05 -13.68
N PHE A 239 -4.16 -1.76 -14.24
CA PHE A 239 -4.00 -2.56 -15.46
C PHE A 239 -4.96 -2.10 -16.56
N GLN A 240 -4.59 -2.35 -17.81
CA GLN A 240 -5.40 -1.95 -18.96
C GLN A 240 -6.25 -3.12 -19.43
N ILE A 241 -7.50 -2.82 -19.75
CA ILE A 241 -8.42 -3.74 -20.42
C ILE A 241 -8.67 -3.30 -21.86
N HIS A 242 -8.64 -4.26 -22.77
CA HIS A 242 -8.82 -4.07 -24.20
C HIS A 242 -10.05 -4.85 -24.65
N PHE A 243 -11.03 -4.11 -25.16
CA PHE A 243 -12.21 -4.71 -25.74
C PHE A 243 -12.01 -5.00 -27.24
N PRO A 244 -12.78 -5.93 -27.84
CA PRO A 244 -12.66 -6.29 -29.25
C PRO A 244 -12.82 -5.11 -30.22
N ASN A 245 -13.55 -4.07 -29.82
CA ASN A 245 -13.76 -2.85 -30.62
C ASN A 245 -12.64 -1.80 -30.45
N LYS A 246 -11.46 -2.16 -29.93
CA LYS A 246 -10.29 -1.29 -29.70
C LYS A 246 -10.48 -0.16 -28.68
N ASN A 247 -11.59 -0.16 -27.92
CA ASN A 247 -11.71 0.71 -26.75
C ASN A 247 -10.85 0.16 -25.61
N ASN A 248 -10.05 1.03 -25.01
CA ASN A 248 -9.19 0.70 -23.88
C ASN A 248 -9.70 1.44 -22.63
N ASN A 249 -9.61 0.79 -21.48
CA ASN A 249 -9.82 1.45 -20.19
C ASN A 249 -8.75 0.97 -19.21
N GLU A 250 -8.28 1.89 -18.38
CA GLU A 250 -7.51 1.56 -17.19
C GLU A 250 -8.45 1.19 -16.06
N LEU A 251 -8.11 0.15 -15.31
CA LEU A 251 -8.79 -0.25 -14.10
C LEU A 251 -7.85 -0.06 -12.90
N ASP A 252 -8.35 0.67 -11.91
CA ASP A 252 -7.58 1.03 -10.72
C ASP A 252 -7.36 -0.18 -9.82
N ALA A 253 -8.41 -0.90 -9.41
CA ALA A 253 -8.27 -2.17 -8.69
C ALA A 253 -9.39 -3.16 -9.05
N PHE A 254 -9.01 -4.44 -9.15
CA PHE A 254 -9.95 -5.54 -9.39
C PHE A 254 -9.54 -6.77 -8.58
N PHE A 255 -10.51 -7.35 -7.88
CA PHE A 255 -10.35 -8.58 -7.12
C PHE A 255 -11.36 -9.63 -7.54
N LEU A 256 -10.96 -10.90 -7.47
CA LEU A 256 -11.88 -12.03 -7.34
C LEU A 256 -11.72 -12.56 -5.93
N ILE A 257 -12.74 -12.43 -5.09
CA ILE A 257 -12.73 -12.88 -3.69
C ILE A 257 -13.71 -14.05 -3.60
N ASN A 258 -13.21 -15.28 -3.37
CA ASN A 258 -14.00 -16.51 -3.50
C ASN A 258 -14.80 -16.58 -4.83
N GLY A 259 -14.17 -16.16 -5.93
CA GLY A 259 -14.80 -16.12 -7.26
C GLY A 259 -15.78 -14.96 -7.49
N ILE A 260 -16.07 -14.15 -6.45
CA ILE A 260 -16.93 -12.97 -6.56
C ILE A 260 -16.09 -11.78 -7.07
N PRO A 261 -16.46 -11.15 -8.21
CA PRO A 261 -15.73 -9.99 -8.70
C PRO A 261 -16.02 -8.74 -7.86
N VAL A 262 -14.96 -8.01 -7.55
CA VAL A 262 -14.98 -6.73 -6.86
C VAL A 262 -14.17 -5.75 -7.69
N PHE A 263 -14.86 -4.83 -8.34
CA PHE A 263 -14.26 -3.76 -9.12
C PHE A 263 -14.22 -2.48 -8.28
N VAL A 264 -13.09 -1.79 -8.25
CA VAL A 264 -12.95 -0.50 -7.56
C VAL A 264 -12.27 0.51 -8.47
N GLU A 265 -12.98 1.60 -8.77
CA GLU A 265 -12.42 2.80 -9.37
C GLU A 265 -12.16 3.86 -8.29
N CYS A 266 -10.98 4.48 -8.31
CA CYS A 266 -10.54 5.45 -7.33
C CYS A 266 -10.61 6.88 -7.88
N LYS A 267 -11.15 7.81 -7.07
CA LYS A 267 -11.19 9.24 -7.39
C LYS A 267 -10.81 10.05 -6.16
N SER A 268 -9.59 10.61 -6.19
CA SER A 268 -9.06 11.50 -5.16
C SER A 268 -9.41 12.98 -5.41
N GLY A 269 -10.38 13.29 -6.27
CA GLY A 269 -10.68 14.63 -6.76
C GLY A 269 -12.01 14.67 -7.53
N GLU A 270 -12.20 15.68 -8.39
CA GLU A 270 -13.48 15.86 -9.08
C GLU A 270 -13.84 14.66 -9.96
N PHE A 271 -15.02 14.09 -9.72
CA PHE A 271 -15.39 12.78 -10.25
C PHE A 271 -16.66 12.78 -11.11
N ARG A 272 -17.48 13.84 -11.05
CA ARG A 272 -18.83 13.85 -11.63
C ARG A 272 -18.84 13.58 -13.14
N HIS A 273 -17.88 14.15 -13.86
CA HIS A 273 -17.75 13.97 -15.31
C HIS A 273 -17.39 12.54 -15.73
N PHE A 274 -16.96 11.69 -14.80
CA PHE A 274 -16.64 10.28 -15.07
C PHE A 274 -17.79 9.32 -14.80
N ILE A 275 -18.87 9.75 -14.13
CA ILE A 275 -19.94 8.84 -13.68
C ILE A 275 -20.53 8.07 -14.87
N ASP A 276 -20.88 8.77 -15.95
CA ASP A 276 -21.44 8.14 -17.15
C ASP A 276 -20.48 7.16 -17.83
N LYS A 277 -19.17 7.44 -17.80
CA LYS A 277 -18.14 6.54 -18.31
C LYS A 277 -18.19 5.22 -17.54
N TYR A 278 -18.22 5.27 -16.21
CA TYR A 278 -18.18 4.07 -15.37
C TYR A 278 -19.51 3.31 -15.31
N VAL A 279 -20.65 4.00 -15.41
CA VAL A 279 -21.96 3.35 -15.61
C VAL A 279 -21.97 2.54 -16.92
N LYS A 280 -21.45 3.11 -18.01
CA LYS A 280 -21.32 2.39 -19.30
C LYS A 280 -20.34 1.23 -19.19
N LEU A 281 -19.22 1.42 -18.49
CA LEU A 281 -18.23 0.37 -18.28
C LEU A 281 -18.80 -0.80 -17.48
N ARG A 282 -19.51 -0.56 -16.37
CA ARG A 282 -20.17 -1.59 -15.57
C ARG A 282 -21.09 -2.47 -16.42
N LYS A 283 -21.98 -1.83 -17.20
CA LYS A 283 -22.91 -2.52 -18.10
C LYS A 283 -22.17 -3.37 -19.12
N ARG A 284 -21.07 -2.84 -19.65
CA ARG A 284 -20.23 -3.53 -20.63
C ARG A 284 -19.49 -4.74 -20.06
N LEU A 285 -19.05 -4.65 -18.81
CA LEU A 285 -18.45 -5.76 -18.04
C LEU A 285 -19.51 -6.72 -17.48
N LYS A 286 -20.80 -6.47 -17.75
CA LYS A 286 -21.94 -7.27 -17.27
C LYS A 286 -21.92 -7.50 -15.75
N MET A 287 -21.36 -6.56 -14.99
CA MET A 287 -21.26 -6.67 -13.52
C MET A 287 -22.51 -6.11 -12.87
N GLU A 288 -23.07 -6.75 -11.83
CA GLU A 288 -24.14 -6.11 -11.05
C GLU A 288 -23.61 -4.89 -10.29
N LYS A 289 -24.50 -3.94 -10.00
CA LYS A 289 -24.18 -2.70 -9.27
C LYS A 289 -23.41 -2.93 -7.97
N LYS A 290 -23.78 -3.95 -7.20
CA LYS A 290 -23.17 -4.30 -5.90
C LYS A 290 -21.72 -4.77 -5.99
N HIS A 291 -21.24 -5.14 -7.19
CA HIS A 291 -19.85 -5.56 -7.44
C HIS A 291 -18.96 -4.43 -7.99
N PHE A 292 -19.55 -3.26 -8.29
CA PHE A 292 -18.89 -2.19 -9.01
C PHE A 292 -18.85 -0.93 -8.14
N PHE A 293 -17.69 -0.71 -7.51
CA PHE A 293 -17.45 0.36 -6.56
C PHE A 293 -16.73 1.53 -7.20
N MET A 294 -17.19 2.74 -6.87
CA MET A 294 -16.51 4.00 -7.14
C MET A 294 -16.10 4.61 -5.80
N LEU A 295 -14.83 4.42 -5.45
CA LEU A 295 -14.20 4.98 -4.26
C LEU A 295 -13.91 6.46 -4.50
N VAL A 296 -14.69 7.33 -3.86
CA VAL A 296 -14.51 8.77 -3.92
C VAL A 296 -14.12 9.29 -2.55
N LEU A 297 -12.96 9.91 -2.51
CA LEU A 297 -12.33 10.38 -1.29
C LEU A 297 -13.10 11.53 -0.64
N GLY A 298 -13.36 11.43 0.67
CA GLY A 298 -13.94 12.51 1.48
C GLY A 298 -15.45 12.77 1.26
N LEU A 299 -16.18 11.87 0.61
CA LEU A 299 -17.64 11.94 0.58
C LEU A 299 -18.24 11.60 1.95
N SER A 300 -19.30 12.30 2.35
CA SER A 300 -20.11 11.92 3.52
C SER A 300 -20.98 10.70 3.24
N ASP A 301 -21.44 10.02 4.30
CA ASP A 301 -22.33 8.87 4.17
C ASP A 301 -23.66 9.23 3.47
N GLU A 302 -24.17 10.44 3.71
CA GLU A 302 -25.37 10.96 3.04
C GLU A 302 -25.14 11.12 1.53
N GLN A 303 -23.98 11.68 1.14
CA GLN A 303 -23.61 11.80 -0.27
C GLN A 303 -23.44 10.43 -0.92
N ILE A 304 -22.79 9.48 -0.24
CA ILE A 304 -22.63 8.11 -0.71
C ILE A 304 -23.99 7.46 -0.95
N GLN A 305 -24.93 7.55 -0.01
CA GLN A 305 -26.26 6.98 -0.15
C GLN A 305 -27.04 7.64 -1.29
N GLY A 306 -26.99 8.97 -1.39
CA GLY A 306 -27.66 9.72 -2.45
C GLY A 306 -27.13 9.35 -3.84
N LEU A 307 -25.81 9.40 -4.03
CA LEU A 307 -25.14 9.07 -5.30
C LEU A 307 -25.34 7.61 -5.67
N THR A 308 -25.23 6.70 -4.70
CA THR A 308 -25.48 5.27 -4.93
C THR A 308 -26.93 5.05 -5.34
N ARG A 309 -27.93 5.75 -4.80
CA ARG A 309 -29.33 5.60 -5.26
C ARG A 309 -29.53 6.18 -6.66
N MET A 310 -28.93 7.34 -6.92
CA MET A 310 -29.11 8.08 -8.17
C MET A 310 -28.46 7.38 -9.38
N PHE A 311 -27.29 6.77 -9.18
CA PHE A 311 -26.52 6.18 -10.27
C PHE A 311 -26.47 4.66 -10.19
N ASP A 312 -26.19 4.07 -11.34
CA ASP A 312 -26.16 2.62 -11.54
C ASP A 312 -24.77 2.04 -11.27
N ILE A 313 -24.14 2.52 -10.19
CA ILE A 313 -22.84 2.11 -9.61
C ILE A 313 -22.90 2.32 -8.10
N THR A 314 -22.05 1.64 -7.33
CA THR A 314 -22.00 1.78 -5.87
C THR A 314 -20.92 2.78 -5.48
N PHE A 315 -21.25 3.82 -4.71
CA PHE A 315 -20.27 4.76 -4.19
C PHE A 315 -19.78 4.31 -2.81
N VAL A 316 -18.50 4.56 -2.54
CA VAL A 316 -17.87 4.36 -1.23
C VAL A 316 -16.84 5.46 -0.99
N ASN A 317 -16.43 5.65 0.25
CA ASN A 317 -15.30 6.49 0.64
C ASN A 317 -14.19 5.65 1.30
N GLU A 318 -13.12 6.31 1.72
CA GLU A 318 -11.97 5.69 2.37
C GLU A 318 -12.31 4.91 3.66
N LYS A 319 -13.45 5.22 4.29
CA LYS A 319 -13.91 4.60 5.54
C LYS A 319 -14.86 3.42 5.30
N THR A 320 -15.64 3.46 4.21
CA THR A 320 -16.76 2.53 3.98
C THR A 320 -16.46 1.40 3.01
N LEU A 321 -15.38 1.48 2.23
CA LEU A 321 -15.02 0.47 1.22
C LEU A 321 -15.05 -0.96 1.77
N ILE A 322 -14.32 -1.22 2.86
CA ILE A 322 -14.19 -2.56 3.43
C ILE A 322 -15.48 -3.05 4.07
N GLN A 323 -16.25 -2.15 4.67
CA GLN A 323 -17.58 -2.49 5.20
C GLN A 323 -18.51 -2.97 4.09
N GLN A 324 -18.54 -2.28 2.95
CA GLN A 324 -19.41 -2.65 1.82
C GLN A 324 -18.94 -3.94 1.13
N VAL A 325 -17.64 -4.13 0.95
CA VAL A 325 -17.11 -5.40 0.43
C VAL A 325 -17.39 -6.56 1.39
N SER A 326 -17.26 -6.35 2.70
CA SER A 326 -17.64 -7.38 3.67
C SER A 326 -19.13 -7.71 3.64
N ALA A 327 -20.01 -6.75 3.32
CA ALA A 327 -21.44 -6.99 3.20
C ALA A 327 -21.80 -7.75 1.91
N LEU A 328 -21.03 -7.55 0.85
CA LEU A 328 -21.18 -8.27 -0.42
C LEU A 328 -20.86 -9.77 -0.32
N LEU A 329 -19.96 -10.15 0.59
CA LEU A 329 -19.47 -11.52 0.76
C LEU A 329 -20.26 -12.34 1.80
N LYS A 330 -21.28 -11.75 2.41
CA LYS A 330 -22.27 -12.45 3.25
C LYS A 330 -23.41 -12.94 2.38
#